data_AF-A0A3D1J7S8-F1
#
_entry.id   AF-A0A3D1J7S8-F1
#
_cell.length_a   1.000
_cell.length_b   1.000
_cell.length_c   1.000
_cell.angle_alpha   90.00
_cell.angle_beta   90.00
_cell.angle_gamma   90.00
#
_symmetry.space_group_name_H-M   'P 1'
#
loop_
_entity.id
_entity.type
_entity.pdbx_description
1 polymer ?
#
loop_
_entity_poly.entity_id
_entity_poly.type
_entity_poly.pdbx_seq_one_letter_code
_entity_poly.pdbx_strand_id
1 'polypeptide(L)'
;SVNACNHAGFDPVVAYTGKRAENILELVKEGMGISLLMEKPIKYLNARGTVVIPILPEIRTDINVYHNKDIGNKPIVSAFLDFLSEVVINE
;
A
#
# COMPACT_ATOMS: atom_id res chain seq x y z
N SER A 1 9.30 4.99 -0.61
CA SER A 1 9.06 6.33 -1.18
C SER A 1 10.34 7.15 -1.32
N VAL A 2 11.05 7.49 -0.22
CA VAL A 2 12.29 8.30 -0.29
C VAL A 2 13.33 7.72 -1.27
N ASN A 3 13.62 6.43 -1.18
CA ASN A 3 14.55 5.78 -2.13
C ASN A 3 14.11 5.93 -3.59
N ALA A 4 12.80 5.91 -3.87
CA ALA A 4 12.30 6.05 -5.23
C ALA A 4 12.46 7.50 -5.75
N CYS A 5 12.25 8.50 -4.89
CA CYS A 5 12.56 9.89 -5.22
C CYS A 5 14.05 10.08 -5.53
N ASN A 6 14.92 9.50 -4.69
CA ASN A 6 16.37 9.55 -4.89
C ASN A 6 16.79 8.90 -6.21
N HIS A 7 16.22 7.74 -6.56
CA HIS A 7 16.46 7.10 -7.86
C HIS A 7 15.93 7.93 -9.04
N ALA A 8 14.89 8.73 -8.83
CA ALA A 8 14.38 9.69 -9.81
C ALA A 8 15.21 10.99 -9.88
N GLY A 9 16.27 11.13 -9.06
CA GLY A 9 17.22 12.23 -9.13
C GLY A 9 16.89 13.43 -8.23
N PHE A 10 16.00 13.28 -7.24
CA PHE A 10 15.68 14.36 -6.30
C PHE A 10 15.56 13.86 -4.85
N ASP A 11 15.95 14.71 -3.90
CA ASP A 11 15.80 14.47 -2.47
C ASP A 11 14.51 15.14 -1.96
N PRO A 12 13.49 14.38 -1.50
CA PRO A 12 12.22 14.96 -1.10
C PRO A 12 12.32 15.65 0.27
N VAL A 13 11.75 16.85 0.39
CA VAL A 13 11.54 17.48 1.71
C VAL A 13 10.33 16.83 2.39
N VAL A 14 10.59 15.96 3.37
CA VAL A 14 9.54 15.21 4.06
C VAL A 14 9.10 15.96 5.31
N ALA A 15 7.93 16.59 5.25
CA ALA A 15 7.33 17.29 6.40
C ALA A 15 6.71 16.32 7.45
N TYR A 16 6.23 15.16 7.02
CA TYR A 16 5.59 14.16 7.89
C TYR A 16 5.77 12.74 7.36
N THR A 17 5.86 11.76 8.27
CA THR A 17 5.83 10.33 7.95
C THR A 17 4.94 9.61 8.96
N GLY A 18 4.03 8.76 8.45
CA GLY A 18 3.09 8.00 9.28
C GLY A 18 2.81 6.61 8.70
N LYS A 19 2.24 5.74 9.53
CA LYS A 19 1.89 4.35 9.12
C LYS A 19 0.43 4.19 8.70
N ARG A 20 -0.44 5.14 9.06
CA ARG A 20 -1.89 5.09 8.79
C ARG A 20 -2.24 6.03 7.66
N ALA A 21 -2.80 5.47 6.59
CA ALA A 21 -3.14 6.23 5.38
C ALA A 21 -4.25 7.25 5.65
N GLU A 22 -5.18 6.94 6.55
CA GLU A 22 -6.28 7.81 6.95
C GLU A 22 -5.77 9.14 7.51
N ASN A 23 -4.86 9.07 8.48
CA ASN A 23 -4.29 10.25 9.12
C ASN A 23 -3.53 11.10 8.10
N ILE A 24 -2.75 10.47 7.23
CA ILE A 24 -1.99 11.19 6.20
C ILE A 24 -2.94 11.89 5.22
N LEU A 25 -4.04 11.24 4.85
CA LEU A 25 -5.06 11.81 3.97
C LEU A 25 -5.74 13.02 4.61
N GLU A 26 -6.02 12.99 5.91
CA GLU A 26 -6.55 14.16 6.64
C GLU A 26 -5.57 15.33 6.60
N LEU A 27 -4.27 15.10 6.81
CA LEU A 27 -3.26 16.17 6.73
C LEU A 27 -3.20 16.80 5.33
N VAL A 28 -3.36 16.00 4.27
CA VAL A 28 -3.45 16.49 2.89
C VAL A 28 -4.72 17.34 2.70
N LYS A 29 -5.86 16.92 3.23
CA LYS A 29 -7.12 17.69 3.18
C LYS A 29 -7.01 19.05 3.86
N GLU A 30 -6.29 19.10 4.97
CA GLU A 30 -6.02 20.35 5.71
C GLU A 30 -4.92 21.21 5.08
N GLY A 31 -4.41 20.84 3.89
CA GLY A 31 -3.48 21.68 3.12
C GLY A 31 -2.01 21.55 3.53
N MET A 32 -1.62 20.49 4.24
CA MET A 32 -0.22 20.25 4.62
C MET A 32 0.70 19.95 3.41
N GLY A 33 0.11 19.64 2.24
CA GLY A 33 0.83 19.41 0.99
C GLY A 33 0.33 18.18 0.26
N ILE A 34 1.25 17.43 -0.35
CA ILE A 34 0.98 16.19 -1.07
C ILE A 34 1.55 14.98 -0.33
N SER A 35 1.04 13.79 -0.64
CA SER A 35 1.53 12.54 -0.06
C SER A 35 1.66 11.43 -1.10
N LEU A 36 2.59 10.51 -0.82
CA LEU A 36 2.81 9.29 -1.59
C LEU A 36 2.22 8.11 -0.80
N LEU A 37 1.12 7.54 -1.30
CA LEU A 37 0.38 6.46 -0.65
C LEU A 37 0.19 5.27 -1.61
N MET A 38 0.05 4.07 -1.05
CA MET A 38 -0.32 2.89 -1.83
C MET A 38 -1.80 2.95 -2.22
N GLU A 39 -2.11 2.50 -3.43
CA GLU A 39 -3.46 2.56 -3.99
C GLU A 39 -4.47 1.69 -3.22
N LYS A 40 -4.13 0.43 -2.91
CA LYS A 40 -5.06 -0.51 -2.25
C LYS A 40 -5.62 0.04 -0.92
N PRO A 41 -4.79 0.53 0.03
CA PRO A 41 -5.31 1.12 1.27
C PRO A 41 -6.19 2.35 1.05
N ILE A 42 -5.88 3.22 0.08
CA ILE A 42 -6.64 4.46 -0.12
C ILE A 42 -7.92 4.27 -0.91
N LYS A 43 -8.04 3.20 -1.70
CA LYS A 43 -9.22 2.88 -2.53
C LYS A 43 -10.52 2.82 -1.72
N TYR A 44 -10.42 2.39 -0.46
CA TYR A 44 -11.56 2.26 0.45
C TYR A 44 -11.75 3.47 1.38
N LEU A 45 -10.89 4.48 1.29
CA LEU A 45 -10.97 5.68 2.11
C LEU A 45 -11.75 6.78 1.40
N ASN A 46 -12.44 7.61 2.20
CA ASN A 46 -13.15 8.77 1.67
C ASN A 46 -12.15 9.84 1.22
N ALA A 47 -11.84 9.86 -0.07
CA ALA A 47 -10.96 10.86 -0.69
C ALA A 47 -11.67 12.19 -1.04
N ARG A 48 -12.91 12.44 -0.59
CA ARG A 48 -13.58 13.73 -0.81
C ARG A 48 -12.69 14.88 -0.31
N GLY A 49 -12.51 15.89 -1.15
CA GLY A 49 -11.61 17.02 -0.88
C GLY A 49 -10.15 16.79 -1.30
N THR A 50 -9.82 15.64 -1.88
CA THR A 50 -8.49 15.35 -2.43
C THR A 50 -8.58 14.78 -3.83
N VAL A 51 -7.53 14.95 -4.62
CA VAL A 51 -7.38 14.31 -5.92
C VAL A 51 -6.28 13.26 -5.81
N VAL A 52 -6.55 12.06 -6.30
CA VAL A 52 -5.57 10.97 -6.37
C VAL A 52 -5.02 10.91 -7.80
N ILE A 53 -3.71 10.95 -7.93
CA ILE A 53 -3.00 10.93 -9.22
C ILE A 53 -2.08 9.70 -9.22
N PRO A 54 -2.16 8.84 -10.26
CA PRO A 54 -1.23 7.71 -10.39
C PRO A 54 0.19 8.21 -10.69
N ILE A 55 1.19 7.53 -10.14
CA ILE A 55 2.60 7.82 -10.38
C ILE A 55 3.11 6.87 -11.47
N LEU A 56 3.76 7.44 -12.48
CA LEU A 56 4.37 6.70 -13.59
C LEU A 56 5.88 6.97 -13.66
N PRO A 57 6.72 5.94 -13.86
CA PRO A 57 6.36 4.51 -13.87
C PRO A 57 5.88 4.03 -12.48
N GLU A 58 5.04 2.98 -12.48
CA GLU A 58 4.50 2.42 -11.24
C GLU A 58 5.61 1.88 -10.32
N ILE A 59 5.46 2.14 -9.02
CA ILE A 59 6.29 1.55 -7.98
C ILE A 59 5.42 0.52 -7.25
N ARG A 60 5.81 -0.75 -7.32
CA ARG A 60 5.03 -1.87 -6.78
C ARG A 60 5.64 -2.40 -5.48
N THR A 61 4.75 -2.91 -4.63
CA THR A 61 5.11 -3.62 -3.40
C THR A 61 4.41 -4.96 -3.42
N ASP A 62 5.17 -6.03 -3.21
CA ASP A 62 4.62 -7.38 -3.16
C ASP A 62 4.16 -7.73 -1.74
N ILE A 63 2.93 -8.23 -1.64
CA ILE A 63 2.40 -8.82 -0.40
C ILE A 63 2.57 -10.33 -0.52
N ASN A 64 3.39 -10.90 0.35
CA ASN A 64 3.73 -12.32 0.33
C ASN A 64 3.18 -13.03 1.56
N VAL A 65 2.60 -14.20 1.36
CA VAL A 65 2.08 -15.07 2.43
C VAL A 65 3.11 -16.15 2.71
N TYR A 66 3.47 -16.31 3.97
CA TYR A 66 4.43 -17.33 4.41
C TYR A 66 3.79 -18.23 5.46
N HIS A 67 4.09 -19.52 5.38
CA HIS A 67 3.72 -20.51 6.40
C HIS A 67 4.93 -21.37 6.75
N ASN A 68 4.91 -21.98 7.93
CA ASN A 68 5.93 -22.96 8.26
C ASN A 68 5.77 -24.20 7.35
N LYS A 69 6.90 -24.73 6.84
CA LYS A 69 6.93 -25.90 5.98
C LYS A 69 6.28 -27.13 6.63
N ASP A 70 6.45 -27.28 7.95
CA ASP A 70 5.95 -28.44 8.71
C ASP A 70 4.43 -28.45 8.90
N ILE A 71 3.78 -27.30 8.70
CA ILE A 71 2.32 -27.16 8.87
C ILE A 71 1.58 -26.97 7.54
N GLY A 72 2.29 -26.85 6.42
CA GLY A 72 1.69 -26.59 5.10
C GLY A 72 0.63 -27.62 4.70
N ASN A 73 0.85 -28.88 5.09
CA ASN A 73 -0.05 -29.99 4.78
C ASN A 73 -1.21 -30.14 5.78
N LYS A 74 -1.30 -29.29 6.81
CA LYS A 74 -2.46 -29.33 7.71
C LYS A 74 -3.68 -28.87 6.93
N PRO A 75 -4.83 -29.57 7.01
CA PRO A 75 -6.02 -29.23 6.22
C PRO A 75 -6.45 -27.77 6.37
N ILE A 76 -6.35 -27.21 7.58
CA ILE A 76 -6.70 -25.81 7.85
C ILE A 76 -5.74 -24.81 7.16
N VAL A 77 -4.46 -25.14 7.05
CA VAL A 77 -3.47 -24.28 6.39
C VAL A 77 -3.68 -24.33 4.87
N SER A 78 -3.84 -25.54 4.31
CA SER A 78 -4.16 -25.69 2.88
C SER A 78 -5.43 -24.93 2.51
N ALA A 79 -6.53 -25.15 3.24
CA ALA A 79 -7.80 -24.49 2.96
C ALA A 79 -7.70 -22.95 3.03
N PHE A 80 -6.89 -22.41 3.95
CA PHE A 80 -6.66 -20.97 4.04
C PHE A 80 -5.81 -20.43 2.88
N LEU A 81 -4.77 -21.17 2.46
CA LEU A 81 -3.95 -20.80 1.31
C LEU A 81 -4.76 -20.86 0.01
N ASP A 82 -5.60 -21.88 -0.16
CA ASP A 82 -6.51 -22.02 -1.30
C ASP A 82 -7.47 -20.82 -1.35
N PHE A 83 -8.12 -20.50 -0.24
CA PHE A 83 -8.97 -19.30 -0.12
C PHE A 83 -8.23 -18.01 -0.50
N LEU A 84 -7.02 -17.80 0.01
CA LEU A 84 -6.23 -16.63 -0.33
C LEU A 84 -5.87 -16.58 -1.82
N SER A 85 -5.57 -17.73 -2.44
CA SER A 85 -5.26 -17.79 -3.87
C SER A 85 -6.46 -17.39 -4.74
N GLU A 86 -7.67 -17.80 -4.37
CA GLU A 86 -8.89 -17.46 -5.10
C GLU A 86 -9.26 -15.97 -4.94
N VAL A 87 -9.08 -15.41 -3.73
CA VAL A 87 -9.39 -14.00 -3.45
C VAL A 87 -8.38 -13.06 -4.12
N VAL A 88 -7.10 -13.44 -4.16
CA VAL A 88 -6.04 -12.60 -4.73
C VAL A 88 -6.02 -12.62 -6.27
N ILE A 89 -6.51 -13.68 -6.92
CA ILE A 89 -6.58 -13.77 -8.40
C ILE A 89 -7.76 -12.98 -8.99
N ASN A 90 -8.80 -12.70 -8.18
CA ASN A 90 -10.03 -12.04 -8.64
C ASN A 90 -10.12 -10.53 -8.30
N GLU A 91 -9.04 -9.91 -7.82
CA GLU A 91 -8.90 -8.45 -7.64
C GLU A 91 -7.98 -7.81 -8.69
#